data_AF-A0AAV4FSV4-F1
#
_entry.id   AF-A0AAV4FSV4-F1
#
_cell.length_a   1.000
_cell.length_b   1.000
_cell.length_c   1.000
_cell.angle_alpha   90.00
_cell.angle_beta   90.00
_cell.angle_gamma   90.00
#
_symmetry.space_group_name_H-M   'P 1'
#
loop_
_entity.id
_entity.type
_entity.pdbx_description
1 polymer ?
#
loop_
_entity_poly.entity_id
_entity_poly.type
_entity_poly.pdbx_seq_one_letter_code
_entity_poly.pdbx_strand_id
1 'polypeptide(L)'
;MADWQIIHDTSSPLYPRSNGLAERTVETRKSILKKAQHSGEDPYLSILNFWTTRKPDQPSPAEILMGRKLRTLLPTVIKPMEKVNKHFVAERLKKQAQYYNVHTREQISLQPDATVRYRDHRSRTWEPARVLDQVGPMSYNTQTKSGVLRRNRQDILQSRESPHDLTPDPVETTPRQLQLRTSEPGEGEVLPSTRDEVAANPPPQYTTRSGRPVVKQLRYRQ
;
A
#
# COMPACT_ATOMS: atom_id res chain seq x y z
N MET A 1 -15.60 -11.86 25.29
CA MET A 1 -14.77 -10.66 25.01
C MET A 1 -15.24 -9.48 25.85
N ALA A 2 -16.55 -9.18 25.91
CA ALA A 2 -17.12 -8.18 26.81
C ALA A 2 -16.66 -8.37 28.28
N ASP A 3 -16.56 -9.62 28.71
CA ASP A 3 -16.13 -10.10 30.04
C ASP A 3 -14.72 -9.61 30.44
N TRP A 4 -13.87 -9.31 29.46
CA TRP A 4 -12.49 -8.83 29.65
C TRP A 4 -12.34 -7.34 29.33
N GLN A 5 -13.43 -6.64 28.98
CA GLN A 5 -13.43 -5.23 28.57
C GLN A 5 -12.51 -4.91 27.38
N ILE A 6 -12.22 -5.90 26.52
CA ILE A 6 -11.37 -5.73 25.33
C ILE A 6 -12.23 -5.31 24.14
N ILE A 7 -11.95 -4.12 23.60
CA ILE A 7 -12.52 -3.62 22.34
C ILE A 7 -11.73 -4.24 21.17
N HIS A 8 -12.43 -4.81 20.18
CA HIS A 8 -11.81 -5.42 19.00
C HIS A 8 -12.03 -4.56 17.76
N ASP A 9 -11.09 -3.66 17.50
CA ASP A 9 -11.08 -2.83 16.30
C ASP A 9 -10.42 -3.56 15.12
N THR A 10 -11.21 -3.81 14.08
CA THR A 10 -10.73 -4.41 12.83
C THR A 10 -10.31 -3.33 11.84
N SER A 11 -9.25 -3.59 11.07
CA SER A 11 -8.85 -2.75 9.95
C SER A 11 -9.78 -2.89 8.74
N SER A 12 -9.65 -1.97 7.78
CA SER A 12 -10.31 -2.14 6.48
C SER A 12 -9.81 -3.43 5.80
N PRO A 13 -10.70 -4.25 5.22
CA PRO A 13 -10.32 -5.38 4.39
C PRO A 13 -9.31 -4.98 3.31
N LEU A 14 -8.37 -5.89 3.01
CA LEU A 14 -7.33 -5.75 1.97
C LEU A 14 -6.39 -4.53 2.13
N TYR A 15 -6.31 -3.95 3.32
CA TYR A 15 -5.46 -2.79 3.61
C TYR A 15 -4.35 -3.08 4.67
N PRO A 16 -3.31 -3.86 4.33
CA PRO A 16 -2.28 -4.29 5.28
C PRO A 16 -1.50 -3.12 5.92
N ARG A 17 -1.39 -1.98 5.23
CA ARG A 17 -0.70 -0.77 5.74
C ARG A 17 -1.20 -0.34 7.12
N SER A 18 -2.48 -0.53 7.42
CA SER A 18 -3.06 -0.24 8.74
C SER A 18 -2.45 -1.05 9.89
N ASN A 19 -2.00 -2.28 9.63
CA ASN A 19 -1.38 -3.17 10.61
C ASN A 19 0.14 -3.30 10.43
N GLY A 20 0.75 -2.40 9.65
CA GLY A 20 2.15 -2.52 9.22
C GLY A 20 3.17 -2.61 10.35
N LEU A 21 2.88 -2.06 11.54
CA LEU A 21 3.75 -2.20 12.71
C LEU A 21 3.81 -3.65 13.23
N ALA A 22 2.66 -4.34 13.29
CA ALA A 22 2.61 -5.74 13.69
C ALA A 22 3.25 -6.64 12.63
N GLU A 23 2.91 -6.43 11.35
CA GLU A 23 3.49 -7.17 10.22
C GLU A 23 5.02 -7.05 10.19
N ARG A 24 5.56 -5.81 10.31
CA ARG A 24 7.00 -5.58 10.34
C ARG A 24 7.67 -6.19 11.57
N THR A 25 6.97 -6.24 12.71
CA THR A 25 7.48 -6.88 13.94
C THR A 25 7.56 -8.40 13.77
N VAL A 26 6.54 -9.02 13.16
CA VAL A 26 6.53 -10.45 12.82
C VAL A 26 7.65 -10.79 11.84
N GLU A 27 7.83 -9.99 10.79
CA GLU A 27 8.93 -10.14 9.83
C GLU A 27 10.30 -10.06 10.52
N THR A 28 10.50 -9.08 11.41
CA THR A 28 11.74 -8.90 12.16
C THR A 28 12.03 -10.11 13.06
N ARG A 29 11.04 -10.61 13.81
CA ARG A 29 11.20 -11.82 14.64
C ARG A 29 11.50 -13.07 13.80
N LYS A 30 10.82 -13.25 12.67
CA LYS A 30 11.11 -14.34 11.72
C LYS A 30 12.55 -14.25 11.17
N SER A 31 13.04 -13.04 10.90
CA SER A 31 14.44 -12.83 10.48
C SER A 31 15.45 -13.21 11.58
N ILE A 32 15.18 -12.84 12.83
CA ILE A 32 16.03 -13.20 13.99
C ILE A 32 16.10 -14.72 14.15
N LEU A 33 14.95 -15.40 14.16
CA LEU A 33 14.88 -16.86 14.30
C LEU A 33 15.62 -17.58 13.17
N LYS A 34 15.45 -17.12 11.92
CA LYS A 34 16.21 -17.66 10.78
C LYS A 34 17.71 -17.49 10.96
N LYS A 35 18.18 -16.32 11.44
CA LYS A 35 19.61 -16.08 11.69
C LYS A 35 20.17 -16.98 12.78
N ALA A 36 19.47 -17.10 13.90
CA ALA A 36 19.86 -18.00 15.00
C ALA A 36 20.02 -19.45 14.52
N GLN A 37 19.07 -19.94 13.72
CA GLN A 37 19.14 -21.27 13.10
C GLN A 37 20.34 -21.43 12.15
N HIS A 38 20.77 -20.37 11.45
CA HIS A 38 21.95 -20.42 10.56
C HIS A 38 23.27 -20.32 11.32
N SER A 39 23.33 -19.63 12.47
CA SER A 39 24.53 -19.53 13.31
C SER A 39 24.65 -20.63 14.38
N GLY A 40 23.60 -21.44 14.59
CA GLY A 40 23.54 -22.43 15.66
C GLY A 40 23.33 -21.82 17.06
N GLU A 41 22.89 -20.56 17.14
CA GLU A 41 22.58 -19.88 18.39
C GLU A 41 21.24 -20.34 18.99
N ASP A 42 21.11 -20.19 20.32
CA ASP A 42 19.82 -20.35 21.01
C ASP A 42 18.80 -19.29 20.51
N PRO A 43 17.66 -19.71 19.90
CA PRO A 43 16.65 -18.80 19.40
C PRO A 43 16.02 -17.93 20.50
N TYR A 44 15.94 -18.41 21.75
CA TYR A 44 15.42 -17.64 22.87
C TYR A 44 16.37 -16.51 23.27
N LEU A 45 17.68 -16.79 23.33
CA LEU A 45 18.71 -15.79 23.53
C LEU A 45 18.75 -14.74 22.41
N SER A 46 18.64 -15.14 21.14
CA SER A 46 18.59 -14.17 20.02
C SER A 46 17.35 -13.28 20.08
N ILE A 47 16.20 -13.81 20.53
CA ILE A 47 15.00 -13.01 20.83
C ILE A 47 15.23 -12.06 22.02
N LEU A 48 15.81 -12.54 23.13
CA LEU A 48 16.13 -11.72 24.31
C LEU A 48 17.07 -10.56 23.96
N ASN A 49 18.07 -10.82 23.13
CA ASN A 49 18.98 -9.80 22.60
C ASN A 49 18.19 -8.72 21.85
N PHE A 50 17.28 -9.08 20.95
CA PHE A 50 16.41 -8.09 20.28
C PHE A 50 15.54 -7.26 21.25
N TRP A 51 15.02 -7.87 22.31
CA TRP A 51 14.24 -7.14 23.34
C TRP A 51 15.09 -6.16 24.15
N THR A 52 16.39 -6.41 24.31
CA THR A 52 17.29 -5.62 25.15
C THR A 52 18.22 -4.69 24.37
N THR A 53 18.32 -4.85 23.05
CA THR A 53 19.03 -3.93 22.15
C THR A 53 18.38 -2.55 22.18
N ARG A 54 19.11 -1.56 22.71
CA ARG A 54 18.83 -0.13 22.53
C ARG A 54 19.11 0.29 21.08
N LYS A 55 18.42 1.33 20.64
CA LYS A 55 18.80 2.10 19.44
C LYS A 55 19.46 3.40 19.91
N PRO A 56 20.26 4.09 19.07
CA PRO A 56 20.94 5.33 19.47
C PRO A 56 19.99 6.32 20.14
N ASP A 57 18.83 6.55 19.52
CA ASP A 57 17.76 7.42 20.02
C ASP A 57 16.56 6.62 20.57
N GLN A 58 16.75 5.47 21.24
CA GLN A 58 15.63 4.77 21.86
C GLN A 58 16.03 3.83 23.02
N PRO A 59 15.30 3.86 24.16
CA PRO A 59 15.31 2.73 25.11
C PRO A 59 14.92 1.43 24.41
N SER A 60 15.38 0.30 24.94
CA SER A 60 15.12 -1.01 24.35
C SER A 60 13.63 -1.39 24.43
N PRO A 61 13.13 -2.29 23.56
CA PRO A 61 11.74 -2.75 23.62
C PRO A 61 11.31 -3.28 25.00
N ALA A 62 12.21 -3.97 25.72
CA ALA A 62 11.98 -4.44 27.07
C ALA A 62 11.83 -3.30 28.08
N GLU A 63 12.68 -2.26 27.99
CA GLU A 63 12.60 -1.11 28.88
C GLU A 63 11.30 -0.34 28.68
N ILE A 64 10.84 -0.17 27.42
CA ILE A 64 9.57 0.49 27.09
C ILE A 64 8.37 -0.30 27.64
N LEU A 65 8.38 -1.63 27.49
CA LEU A 65 7.26 -2.49 27.88
C LEU A 65 7.19 -2.75 29.39
N MET A 66 8.34 -2.98 30.03
CA MET A 66 8.44 -3.47 31.42
C MET A 66 9.03 -2.45 32.40
N GLY A 67 9.45 -1.26 31.94
CA GLY A 67 10.02 -0.21 32.79
C GLY A 67 11.37 -0.55 33.44
N ARG A 68 12.04 -1.63 33.01
CA ARG A 68 13.26 -2.16 33.62
C ARG A 68 14.18 -2.80 32.59
N LYS A 69 15.47 -2.87 32.92
CA LYS A 69 16.46 -3.71 32.20
C LYS A 69 16.20 -5.18 32.52
N LEU A 70 16.30 -6.03 31.50
CA LEU A 70 16.39 -7.48 31.69
C LEU A 70 17.84 -7.87 31.99
N ARG A 71 18.02 -9.03 32.62
CA ARG A 71 19.34 -9.67 32.74
C ARG A 71 19.70 -10.27 31.38
N THR A 72 20.92 -10.00 30.92
CA THR A 72 21.49 -10.53 29.66
C THR A 72 22.87 -11.12 29.95
N LEU A 73 23.48 -11.74 28.94
CA LEU A 73 24.86 -12.25 29.05
C LEU A 73 25.91 -11.12 29.06
N LEU A 74 25.55 -9.92 28.63
CA LEU A 74 26.46 -8.77 28.65
C LEU A 74 26.47 -8.13 30.05
N PRO A 75 27.65 -7.90 30.66
CA PRO A 75 27.76 -7.27 31.97
C PRO A 75 27.12 -5.88 31.94
N THR A 76 25.99 -5.74 32.63
CA THR A 76 25.17 -4.53 32.59
C THR A 76 24.85 -4.07 34.00
N VAL A 77 25.17 -2.81 34.33
CA VAL A 77 24.79 -2.23 35.63
C VAL A 77 23.27 -2.00 35.66
N ILE A 78 22.57 -2.85 36.42
CA ILE A 78 21.13 -2.73 36.67
C ILE A 78 20.90 -1.69 37.77
N LYS A 79 20.97 -0.42 37.40
CA LYS A 79 20.49 0.68 38.25
C LYS A 79 18.95 0.70 38.25
N PRO A 80 18.30 1.12 39.34
CA PRO A 80 16.88 1.50 39.31
C PRO A 80 16.67 2.48 38.16
N MET A 81 15.72 2.17 37.27
CA MET A 81 15.42 3.05 36.16
C MET A 81 14.43 4.11 36.62
N GLU A 82 14.71 5.37 36.28
CA GLU A 82 13.67 6.37 36.18
C GLU A 82 12.58 5.87 35.22
N LYS A 83 11.31 6.15 35.54
CA LYS A 83 10.16 5.71 34.74
C LYS A 83 10.41 6.11 33.28
N VAL A 84 10.39 5.15 32.36
CA VAL A 84 10.62 5.42 30.93
C VAL A 84 9.71 6.54 30.49
N ASN A 85 10.33 7.67 30.12
CA ASN A 85 9.61 8.91 29.96
C ASN A 85 8.63 8.80 28.78
N LYS A 86 7.32 8.70 29.09
CA LYS A 86 6.27 8.53 28.08
C LYS A 86 6.26 9.68 27.06
N HIS A 87 6.68 10.88 27.47
CA HIS A 87 6.84 12.03 26.57
C HIS A 87 7.86 11.75 25.45
N PHE A 88 8.89 10.94 25.68
CA PHE A 88 9.85 10.57 24.64
C PHE A 88 9.19 9.78 23.49
N VAL A 89 8.34 8.82 23.83
CA VAL A 89 7.60 8.02 22.84
C VAL A 89 6.59 8.89 22.09
N ALA A 90 5.86 9.76 22.80
CA ALA A 90 4.90 10.68 22.22
C ALA A 90 5.55 11.69 21.23
N GLU A 91 6.62 12.37 21.64
CA GLU A 91 7.33 13.32 20.79
C GLU A 91 7.96 12.66 19.57
N ARG A 92 8.44 11.41 19.70
CA ARG A 92 8.90 10.66 18.53
C ARG A 92 7.75 10.30 17.58
N LEU A 93 6.60 9.83 18.08
CA LEU A 93 5.43 9.54 17.24
C LEU A 93 4.96 10.80 16.50
N LYS A 94 4.97 11.95 17.19
CA LYS A 94 4.68 13.27 16.61
C LYS A 94 5.67 13.66 15.51
N LYS A 95 6.99 13.53 15.72
CA LYS A 95 8.01 13.74 14.67
C LYS A 95 7.81 12.79 13.48
N GLN A 96 7.54 11.52 13.74
CA GLN A 96 7.28 10.54 12.67
C GLN A 96 6.02 10.90 11.86
N ALA A 97 4.96 11.34 12.52
CA ALA A 97 3.75 11.84 11.86
C ALA A 97 4.03 13.11 11.05
N GLN A 98 4.79 14.07 11.59
CA GLN A 98 5.22 15.27 10.86
C GLN A 98 5.94 14.90 9.56
N TYR A 99 7.00 14.08 9.62
CA TYR A 99 7.76 13.65 8.43
C TYR A 99 6.90 12.92 7.38
N TYR A 100 5.96 12.08 7.83
CA TYR A 100 5.01 11.40 6.93
C TYR A 100 4.02 12.39 6.30
N ASN A 101 3.56 13.37 7.06
CA ASN A 101 2.56 14.34 6.61
C ASN A 101 3.12 15.41 5.65
N VAL A 102 4.43 15.72 5.64
CA VAL A 102 5.04 16.75 4.75
C VAL A 102 4.60 16.63 3.28
N HIS A 103 4.47 15.40 2.78
CA HIS A 103 4.11 15.12 1.38
C HIS A 103 2.69 14.54 1.23
N THR A 104 1.93 14.47 2.33
CA THR A 104 0.58 13.91 2.35
C THR A 104 -0.42 15.01 2.04
N ARG A 105 -1.25 14.81 1.01
CA ARG A 105 -2.38 15.70 0.73
C ARG A 105 -3.51 15.39 1.71
N GLU A 106 -4.20 16.43 2.17
CA GLU A 106 -5.46 16.25 2.89
C GLU A 106 -6.46 15.53 1.99
N GLN A 107 -7.16 14.55 2.56
CA GLN A 107 -8.03 13.66 1.84
C GLN A 107 -9.48 14.07 2.07
N ILE A 108 -10.18 14.41 0.99
CA ILE A 108 -11.59 14.80 1.05
C ILE A 108 -12.42 13.62 1.57
N SER A 109 -13.02 13.82 2.74
CA SER A 109 -14.00 12.93 3.34
C SER A 109 -15.21 12.78 2.45
N LEU A 110 -15.75 11.58 2.36
CA LEU A 110 -16.96 11.32 1.59
C LEU A 110 -18.16 11.50 2.51
N GLN A 111 -19.17 12.23 2.03
CA GLN A 111 -20.44 12.32 2.74
C GLN A 111 -21.20 10.99 2.65
N PRO A 112 -22.05 10.67 3.64
CA PRO A 112 -23.11 9.67 3.46
C PRO A 112 -23.87 9.93 2.16
N ASP A 113 -24.34 8.85 1.54
CA ASP A 113 -25.09 8.84 0.28
C ASP A 113 -24.36 9.34 -0.98
N ALA A 114 -23.08 9.67 -0.91
CA ALA A 114 -22.29 10.01 -2.09
C ALA A 114 -22.19 8.83 -3.08
N THR A 115 -22.47 9.10 -4.36
CA THR A 115 -22.19 8.17 -5.47
C THR A 115 -20.68 8.01 -5.63
N VAL A 116 -20.21 6.78 -5.60
CA VAL A 116 -18.79 6.42 -5.68
C VAL A 116 -18.59 5.21 -6.58
N ARG A 117 -17.34 4.96 -6.96
CA ARG A 117 -16.92 3.65 -7.49
C ARG A 117 -15.95 3.03 -6.50
N TYR A 118 -16.18 1.79 -6.12
CA TYR A 118 -15.28 1.01 -5.27
C TYR A 118 -14.39 0.12 -6.13
N ARG A 119 -13.19 -0.19 -5.64
CA ARG A 119 -12.30 -1.13 -6.30
C ARG A 119 -12.64 -2.56 -5.90
N ASP A 120 -12.98 -3.40 -6.86
CA ASP A 120 -12.91 -4.85 -6.64
C ASP A 120 -11.47 -5.32 -6.88
N HIS A 121 -10.88 -5.96 -5.88
CA HIS A 121 -9.52 -6.49 -5.96
C HIS A 121 -9.46 -7.83 -6.69
N ARG A 122 -10.58 -8.55 -6.87
CA ARG A 122 -10.63 -9.82 -7.61
C ARG A 122 -10.61 -9.59 -9.12
N SER A 123 -11.58 -8.83 -9.65
CA SER A 123 -11.65 -8.45 -11.07
C SER A 123 -10.68 -7.32 -11.44
N ARG A 124 -10.18 -6.56 -10.46
CA ARG A 124 -9.33 -5.36 -10.62
C ARG A 124 -10.03 -4.18 -11.30
N THR A 125 -11.37 -4.19 -11.36
CA THR A 125 -12.18 -3.10 -11.94
C THR A 125 -12.67 -2.10 -10.88
N TRP A 126 -13.28 -1.02 -11.35
CA TRP A 126 -13.99 -0.04 -10.52
C TRP A 126 -15.50 -0.18 -10.74
N GLU A 127 -16.23 -0.64 -9.74
CA GLU A 127 -17.67 -0.88 -9.79
C GLU A 127 -18.43 0.21 -9.04
N PRO A 128 -19.65 0.60 -9.48
CA PRO A 128 -20.40 1.65 -8.83
C PRO A 128 -20.99 1.22 -7.47
N ALA A 129 -21.05 2.16 -6.54
CA ALA A 129 -21.53 1.98 -5.17
C ALA A 129 -22.01 3.31 -4.56
N ARG A 130 -22.66 3.23 -3.41
CA ARG A 130 -23.08 4.40 -2.59
C ARG A 130 -22.39 4.32 -1.23
N VAL A 131 -21.90 5.44 -0.71
CA VAL A 131 -21.37 5.50 0.67
C VAL A 131 -22.54 5.43 1.65
N LEU A 132 -22.47 4.58 2.67
CA LEU A 132 -23.43 4.55 3.76
C LEU A 132 -22.93 5.38 4.94
N ASP A 133 -21.76 5.02 5.47
CA ASP A 133 -21.19 5.63 6.67
C ASP A 133 -19.65 5.62 6.64
N GLN A 134 -19.06 6.34 7.60
CA GLN A 134 -17.63 6.35 7.87
C GLN A 134 -17.32 5.58 9.16
N VAL A 135 -16.80 4.35 9.01
CA VAL A 135 -16.33 3.49 10.12
C VAL A 135 -15.03 3.99 10.76
N GLY A 136 -14.24 4.79 10.03
CA GLY A 136 -13.03 5.40 10.56
C GLY A 136 -12.34 6.36 9.58
N PRO A 137 -11.22 6.99 9.95
CA PRO A 137 -10.64 8.11 9.18
C PRO A 137 -10.41 7.83 7.70
N MET A 138 -10.02 6.60 7.37
CA MET A 138 -9.78 6.14 5.99
C MET A 138 -10.72 4.98 5.58
N SER A 139 -11.79 4.70 6.32
CA SER A 139 -12.62 3.49 6.12
C SER A 139 -14.10 3.82 6.10
N TYR A 140 -14.78 3.34 5.06
CA TYR A 140 -16.20 3.60 4.79
C TYR A 140 -16.94 2.29 4.54
N ASN A 141 -18.22 2.25 4.88
CA ASN A 141 -19.13 1.21 4.39
C ASN A 141 -19.73 1.68 3.07
N THR A 142 -19.66 0.84 2.04
CA THR A 142 -20.19 1.11 0.71
C THR A 142 -21.24 0.06 0.34
N GLN A 143 -22.44 0.52 -0.04
CA GLN A 143 -23.49 -0.31 -0.62
C GLN A 143 -23.18 -0.59 -2.09
N THR A 144 -23.10 -1.87 -2.45
CA THR A 144 -22.94 -2.36 -3.81
C THR A 144 -24.16 -3.17 -4.25
N LYS A 145 -24.16 -3.70 -5.49
CA LYS A 145 -25.18 -4.64 -5.98
C LYS A 145 -25.18 -5.99 -5.23
N SER A 146 -24.07 -6.34 -4.59
CA SER A 146 -23.88 -7.63 -3.89
C SER A 146 -23.99 -7.52 -2.36
N GLY A 147 -24.14 -6.31 -1.81
CA GLY A 147 -24.36 -6.08 -0.38
C GLY A 147 -23.55 -4.89 0.17
N VAL A 148 -23.37 -4.85 1.49
CA VAL A 148 -22.53 -3.83 2.16
C VAL A 148 -21.09 -4.34 2.25
N LEU A 149 -20.14 -3.52 1.81
CA LEU A 149 -18.71 -3.81 1.88
C LEU A 149 -17.95 -2.68 2.56
N ARG A 150 -17.12 -3.02 3.55
CA ARG A 150 -16.16 -2.07 4.14
C ARG A 150 -14.97 -1.90 3.22
N ARG A 151 -14.62 -0.65 2.87
CA ARG A 151 -13.52 -0.31 1.96
C ARG A 151 -12.67 0.84 2.50
N ASN A 152 -11.39 0.85 2.11
CA ASN A 152 -10.48 1.94 2.42
C ASN A 152 -10.67 3.05 1.39
N ARG A 153 -10.47 4.31 1.80
CA ARG A 153 -10.63 5.48 0.92
C ARG A 153 -9.72 5.50 -0.31
N GLN A 154 -8.59 4.78 -0.30
CA GLN A 154 -7.76 4.55 -1.49
C GLN A 154 -8.48 3.72 -2.58
N ASP A 155 -9.40 2.86 -2.16
CA ASP A 155 -10.16 1.90 -2.97
C ASP A 155 -11.59 2.41 -3.22
N ILE A 156 -11.81 3.72 -3.07
CA ILE A 156 -13.07 4.43 -3.34
C ILE A 156 -12.75 5.70 -4.13
N LEU A 157 -13.33 5.84 -5.32
CA LEU A 157 -13.31 7.06 -6.14
C LEU A 157 -14.68 7.75 -6.05
N GLN A 158 -14.69 9.06 -5.89
CA GLN A 158 -15.94 9.83 -5.97
C GLN A 158 -16.38 9.91 -7.43
N SER A 159 -17.64 9.55 -7.69
CA SER A 159 -18.22 9.67 -9.03
C SER A 159 -19.04 10.95 -9.16
N ARG A 160 -19.19 11.42 -10.39
CA ARG A 160 -20.17 12.45 -10.79
C ARG A 160 -21.34 11.84 -11.58
N GLU A 161 -21.34 10.52 -11.80
CA GLU A 161 -22.42 9.76 -12.41
C GLU A 161 -23.70 9.91 -11.57
N SER A 162 -24.86 9.87 -12.23
CA SER A 162 -26.13 10.01 -11.53
C SER A 162 -26.49 8.71 -10.80
N PRO A 163 -27.28 8.74 -9.70
CA PRO A 163 -27.74 7.52 -9.04
C PRO A 163 -28.60 6.59 -9.93
N HIS A 164 -29.03 7.04 -11.11
CA HIS A 164 -29.82 6.24 -12.05
C HIS A 164 -28.98 5.36 -12.99
N ASP A 165 -27.68 5.63 -13.17
CA ASP A 165 -26.80 4.86 -14.05
C ASP A 165 -26.39 3.47 -13.46
N LEU A 166 -27.11 3.00 -12.44
CA LEU A 166 -26.86 1.74 -11.73
C LEU A 166 -27.55 0.53 -12.36
N THR A 167 -28.57 0.73 -13.18
CA THR A 167 -29.20 -0.33 -13.99
C THR A 167 -28.42 -0.54 -15.30
N PRO A 168 -28.03 -1.78 -15.66
CA PRO A 168 -27.64 -2.05 -17.03
C PRO A 168 -28.89 -1.94 -17.92
N ASP A 169 -28.78 -1.22 -19.04
CA ASP A 169 -29.84 -1.20 -20.04
C ASP A 169 -30.16 -2.62 -20.55
N PRO A 170 -31.42 -2.92 -20.91
CA PRO A 170 -31.74 -4.18 -21.57
C PRO A 170 -30.97 -4.26 -22.89
N VAL A 171 -30.18 -5.33 -23.08
CA VAL A 171 -29.43 -5.55 -24.32
C VAL A 171 -30.40 -5.93 -25.44
N GLU A 172 -30.90 -4.92 -26.16
CA GLU A 172 -31.78 -5.12 -27.30
C GLU A 172 -31.00 -5.80 -28.44
N THR A 173 -31.30 -7.07 -28.65
CA THR A 173 -30.49 -7.97 -29.48
C THR A 173 -30.86 -7.81 -30.94
N THR A 174 -30.17 -6.92 -31.66
CA THR A 174 -30.35 -6.75 -33.11
C THR A 174 -29.23 -7.46 -33.89
N PRO A 175 -29.51 -8.56 -34.62
CA PRO A 175 -28.48 -9.33 -35.33
C PRO A 175 -28.05 -8.64 -36.63
N ARG A 176 -26.82 -8.13 -36.68
CA ARG A 176 -26.24 -7.53 -37.88
C ARG A 176 -25.64 -8.62 -38.78
N GLN A 177 -26.30 -8.91 -39.91
CA GLN A 177 -25.82 -9.87 -40.90
C GLN A 177 -24.47 -9.44 -41.50
N LEU A 178 -23.57 -10.41 -41.68
CA LEU A 178 -22.35 -10.26 -42.46
C LEU A 178 -22.70 -10.22 -43.96
N GLN A 179 -22.19 -9.23 -44.70
CA GLN A 179 -22.06 -9.33 -46.15
C GLN A 179 -20.61 -9.07 -46.56
N LEU A 180 -19.95 -10.12 -47.07
CA LEU A 180 -18.72 -10.01 -47.85
C LEU A 180 -19.03 -9.26 -49.16
N ARG A 181 -18.09 -8.43 -49.61
CA ARG A 181 -18.01 -8.06 -51.03
C ARG A 181 -16.56 -7.78 -51.42
N THR A 182 -16.12 -8.43 -52.47
CA THR A 182 -14.75 -8.48 -53.01
C THR A 182 -14.65 -7.64 -54.27
N SER A 183 -13.54 -6.89 -54.47
CA SER A 183 -12.98 -6.53 -55.79
C SER A 183 -11.70 -5.68 -55.68
N GLU A 184 -10.61 -6.13 -56.30
CA GLU A 184 -9.52 -5.29 -56.86
C GLU A 184 -9.64 -5.35 -58.42
N PRO A 185 -8.68 -4.91 -59.29
CA PRO A 185 -7.46 -4.09 -59.11
C PRO A 185 -7.23 -2.97 -60.18
N GLY A 186 -6.11 -2.23 -60.06
CA GLY A 186 -5.52 -1.32 -61.09
C GLY A 186 -6.06 0.12 -61.09
N GLU A 187 -5.29 1.20 -61.30
CA GLU A 187 -3.85 1.46 -61.55
C GLU A 187 -3.49 2.83 -60.86
N GLY A 188 -2.31 3.47 -60.91
CA GLY A 188 -1.00 3.30 -61.58
C GLY A 188 -0.13 4.57 -61.33
N GLU A 189 1.15 4.59 -61.80
CA GLU A 189 2.04 5.80 -61.94
C GLU A 189 2.37 6.70 -60.69
N VAL A 190 3.57 7.26 -60.44
CA VAL A 190 5.00 7.01 -60.80
C VAL A 190 5.88 7.44 -59.59
N LEU A 191 7.13 6.96 -59.50
CA LEU A 191 8.17 7.40 -58.54
C LEU A 191 9.30 8.20 -59.25
N PRO A 192 9.95 9.16 -58.56
CA PRO A 192 11.35 8.94 -58.17
C PRO A 192 11.62 9.46 -56.73
N SER A 193 12.20 8.67 -55.82
CA SER A 193 13.62 8.32 -55.71
C SER A 193 14.58 9.52 -55.58
N THR A 194 14.88 9.90 -54.34
CA THR A 194 16.20 10.42 -53.97
C THR A 194 16.54 9.89 -52.57
N ARG A 195 17.75 9.33 -52.40
CA ARG A 195 18.29 8.90 -51.10
C ARG A 195 19.03 10.06 -50.48
N ASP A 196 18.87 10.26 -49.17
CA ASP A 196 19.93 10.80 -48.32
C ASP A 196 19.87 10.14 -46.95
N GLU A 197 21.02 9.63 -46.49
CA GLU A 197 21.20 9.02 -45.17
C GLU A 197 21.60 10.10 -44.16
N VAL A 198 20.80 10.34 -43.11
CA VAL A 198 21.26 11.15 -41.96
C VAL A 198 20.88 10.50 -40.62
N ALA A 199 21.91 9.96 -39.97
CA ALA A 199 22.11 9.77 -38.53
C ALA A 199 20.91 9.37 -37.64
N ALA A 200 20.96 8.14 -37.12
CA ALA A 200 20.13 7.70 -36.00
C ALA A 200 20.50 8.44 -34.70
N ASN A 201 19.59 9.26 -34.17
CA ASN A 201 19.73 9.85 -32.84
C ASN A 201 19.64 8.75 -31.74
N PRO A 202 20.50 8.77 -30.71
CA PRO A 202 20.39 7.85 -29.58
C PRO A 202 19.14 8.14 -28.73
N PRO A 203 18.52 7.12 -28.12
CA PRO A 203 17.31 7.32 -27.31
C PRO A 203 17.61 8.20 -26.08
N PRO A 204 16.66 9.06 -25.66
CA PRO A 204 16.88 9.99 -24.55
C PRO A 204 17.17 9.26 -23.24
N GLN A 205 18.24 9.70 -22.55
CA GLN A 205 18.58 9.21 -21.22
C GLN A 205 17.60 9.79 -20.19
N TYR A 206 16.74 8.95 -19.63
CA TYR A 206 15.82 9.36 -18.57
C TYR A 206 16.59 9.58 -17.26
N THR A 207 16.39 10.73 -16.63
CA THR A 207 16.95 11.07 -15.32
C THR A 207 15.89 10.96 -14.22
N THR A 208 16.34 10.67 -13.01
CA THR A 208 15.50 10.71 -11.80
C THR A 208 15.29 12.16 -11.33
N ARG A 209 14.29 12.40 -10.49
CA ARG A 209 14.03 13.73 -9.86
C ARG A 209 15.20 14.32 -9.05
N SER A 210 16.26 13.56 -8.82
CA SER A 210 17.50 13.96 -8.15
C SER A 210 18.72 13.88 -9.08
N GLY A 211 18.52 14.05 -10.39
CA GLY A 211 19.60 14.17 -11.39
C GLY A 211 20.35 12.89 -11.75
N ARG A 212 20.07 11.74 -11.12
CA ARG A 212 20.77 10.48 -11.46
C ARG A 212 20.25 9.89 -12.78
N PRO A 213 21.13 9.49 -13.73
CA PRO A 213 20.72 8.83 -14.97
C PRO A 213 20.22 7.40 -14.70
N VAL A 214 19.16 7.00 -15.39
CA VAL A 214 18.56 5.66 -15.27
C VAL A 214 19.13 4.73 -16.34
N VAL A 215 20.10 3.90 -15.96
CA VAL A 215 20.64 2.85 -16.83
C VAL A 215 19.67 1.65 -16.82
N LYS A 216 19.07 1.33 -17.98
CA LYS A 216 18.26 0.11 -18.14
C LYS A 216 19.15 -1.13 -17.98
N GLN A 217 18.75 -2.04 -17.09
CA GLN A 217 19.46 -3.30 -16.84
C GLN A 217 19.28 -4.26 -18.04
N LEU A 218 20.37 -4.90 -18.48
CA LEU A 218 20.43 -5.72 -19.70
C LEU A 218 19.57 -7.01 -19.68
N ARG A 219 18.92 -7.36 -18.55
CA ARG A 219 18.16 -8.61 -18.38
C ARG A 219 16.79 -8.65 -19.07
N TYR A 220 16.40 -7.60 -19.80
CA TYR A 220 15.12 -7.50 -20.50
C TYR A 220 15.30 -7.15 -21.99
N ARG A 221 16.11 -7.93 -22.69
CA ARG A 221 16.06 -8.09 -24.14
C ARG A 221 15.69 -9.54 -24.46
N GLN A 222 14.42 -9.74 -24.83
CA GLN A 222 13.98 -10.79 -25.74
C GLN A 222 13.59 -10.09 -27.04
#